data_AF-A3C7G2-F1
#
_entry.id   AF-A3C7G2-F1
#
_cell.length_a   1.000
_cell.length_b   1.000
_cell.length_c   1.000
_cell.angle_alpha   90.00
_cell.angle_beta   90.00
_cell.angle_gamma   90.00
#
_symmetry.space_group_name_H-M   'P 1'
#
loop_
_entity.id
_entity.type
_entity.pdbx_description
1 polymer ?
#
loop_
_entity_poly.entity_id
_entity_poly.type
_entity_poly.pdbx_seq_one_letter_code
_entity_poly.pdbx_strand_id
1 'polypeptide(L)'
;MATMENVIVLVNRIQRACTVLGDHGGGDGTASLPTLWEALPSVAVVGGQSSGKSSVLESIVGRDFLPRGSGIVTRRPLVLQLHKTEDGVQEYAEFLHMPKRRFNDFALVRKEIQDETDRLTGKTKQISPVPIHLSIYSPHVVNLTLIDLPGLTKVAVEGQPESIVQDIENMVRSYVDKPNCIILAISPANQDIATSDAIKLARDVDPTGERTFGVLTKLDLMDKGTNALDVLEGRSYRLQHPWVGIVNRSQADINKNIDMIIARRKEQEFFASSPEYSHLSSRMGSEYLAKLLSQHLEAVIRARIPSITSLINKTIDELESEMDHIGRPIASDAGAQLYLVLELCRAFEKIFREHLDGGRPGGDRIYGVFDNQLPSALRKLPFDRYLSLQNVKRVISEADGYQPHLIAPEQGYRRLIESALNYFRGPAEASVDAVHYVLKELVRKSIGETQELKRFPTLQAELAAACFHALERFREDGRKTTVRLVDMESAYLTVEFFRKLPQEVDKTGTGNPSTPSVDRYADAHFRRIASNVSSYIGMVSDTLKNTIPKAVVHCQVREAKRSLLNYFYTQVGRKDAKQLAQLLDEDPALMERRQQCFKRLELYKSARDEIDAVSWSR
;
A
#
# COMPACT_ATOMS: atom_id res chain seq x y z
N MET A 1 15.27 14.78 37.44
CA MET A 1 13.79 14.85 37.54
C MET A 1 13.31 15.63 36.33
N ALA A 2 12.92 14.96 35.24
CA ALA A 2 12.22 15.63 34.15
C ALA A 2 11.08 16.46 34.76
N THR A 3 11.09 17.77 34.56
CA THR A 3 10.11 18.66 35.18
C THR A 3 8.71 18.21 34.75
N MET A 4 7.80 18.13 35.71
CA MET A 4 6.40 17.69 35.56
C MET A 4 5.66 18.38 34.39
N GLU A 5 6.17 19.54 33.94
CA GLU A 5 5.61 20.36 32.87
C GLU A 5 5.89 19.84 31.44
N ASN A 6 6.92 19.00 31.22
CA ASN A 6 7.37 18.64 29.86
C ASN A 6 6.51 17.57 29.15
N VAL A 7 5.88 16.67 29.90
CA VAL A 7 5.20 15.49 29.35
C VAL A 7 3.87 15.83 28.67
N ILE A 8 3.11 16.77 29.23
CA ILE A 8 1.84 17.22 28.65
C ILE A 8 2.09 18.04 27.38
N VAL A 9 3.16 18.84 27.37
CA VAL A 9 3.59 19.61 26.18
C VAL A 9 3.97 18.68 25.03
N LEU A 10 4.67 17.57 25.32
CA LEU A 10 5.00 16.53 24.34
C LEU A 10 3.74 15.94 23.71
N VAL A 11 2.78 15.47 24.52
CA VAL A 11 1.52 14.90 24.01
C VAL A 11 0.78 15.92 23.13
N ASN A 12 0.77 17.19 23.52
CA ASN A 12 0.12 18.25 22.76
C ASN A 12 0.77 18.51 21.39
N ARG A 13 2.10 18.41 21.29
CA ARG A 13 2.82 18.53 20.01
C ARG A 13 2.52 17.37 19.09
N ILE A 14 2.60 16.14 19.59
CA ILE A 14 2.28 14.93 18.82
C ILE A 14 0.83 14.99 18.33
N GLN A 15 -0.10 15.38 19.20
CA GLN A 15 -1.49 15.62 18.85
C GLN A 15 -1.62 16.62 17.69
N ARG A 16 -1.04 17.82 17.81
CA ARG A 16 -1.09 18.82 16.73
C ARG A 16 -0.53 18.29 15.41
N ALA A 17 0.58 17.56 15.46
CA ALA A 17 1.18 16.97 14.28
C ALA A 17 0.24 15.95 13.60
N CYS A 18 -0.39 15.06 14.37
CA CYS A 18 -1.35 14.08 13.84
C CYS A 18 -2.55 14.78 13.19
N THR A 19 -3.04 15.85 13.84
CA THR A 19 -4.16 16.65 13.32
C THR A 19 -3.81 17.28 11.96
N VAL A 20 -2.61 17.80 11.77
CA VAL A 20 -2.19 18.38 10.47
C VAL A 20 -2.20 17.33 9.35
N LEU A 21 -2.01 16.05 9.66
CA LEU A 21 -2.09 14.95 8.70
C LEU A 21 -3.52 14.43 8.45
N GLY A 22 -4.55 15.05 9.04
CA GLY A 22 -5.94 14.60 8.94
C GLY A 22 -6.31 13.48 9.91
N ASP A 23 -5.40 13.16 10.84
CA ASP A 23 -5.59 12.12 11.84
C ASP A 23 -6.17 12.73 13.12
N HIS A 24 -7.49 12.75 13.19
CA HIS A 24 -8.27 13.41 14.25
C HIS A 24 -8.94 12.42 15.23
N GLY A 25 -8.68 11.12 15.09
CA GLY A 25 -9.32 10.05 15.88
C GLY A 25 -10.84 9.98 15.82
N GLY A 26 -11.48 10.64 14.85
CA GLY A 26 -12.94 10.66 14.65
C GLY A 26 -13.35 10.31 13.22
N GLY A 27 -12.44 9.76 12.43
CA GLY A 27 -12.73 9.29 11.07
C GLY A 27 -13.42 7.92 11.10
N ASP A 28 -14.33 7.70 10.16
CA ASP A 28 -14.88 6.37 9.86
C ASP A 28 -13.74 5.36 9.75
N GLY A 29 -13.94 4.15 10.26
CA GLY A 29 -12.96 3.07 10.45
C GLY A 29 -12.31 2.50 9.19
N THR A 30 -11.95 3.33 8.21
CA THR A 30 -11.22 2.97 7.00
C THR A 30 -9.70 2.91 7.20
N ALA A 31 -9.17 3.45 8.31
CA ALA A 31 -7.77 3.24 8.69
C ALA A 31 -7.66 1.97 9.54
N SER A 32 -7.10 0.90 8.96
CA SER A 32 -6.98 -0.44 9.58
C SER A 32 -6.03 -0.51 10.78
N LEU A 33 -5.53 0.61 11.30
CA LEU A 33 -4.57 0.69 12.39
C LEU A 33 -4.99 1.79 13.38
N PRO A 34 -4.88 1.56 14.71
CA PRO A 34 -5.09 2.61 15.70
C PRO A 34 -4.17 3.78 15.40
N THR A 35 -4.75 4.96 15.31
CA THR A 35 -4.00 6.17 14.99
C THR A 35 -3.14 6.60 16.17
N LEU A 36 -2.01 7.27 15.92
CA LEU A 36 -1.18 7.79 17.02
C LEU A 36 -1.99 8.74 17.90
N TRP A 37 -2.95 9.47 17.32
CA TRP A 37 -3.89 10.31 18.04
C TRP A 37 -4.75 9.53 19.06
N GLU A 38 -5.27 8.35 18.69
CA GLU A 38 -6.08 7.49 19.57
C GLU A 38 -5.32 6.92 20.76
N ALA A 39 -4.01 6.72 20.61
CA ALA A 39 -3.15 6.22 21.68
C ALA A 39 -2.83 7.28 22.74
N LEU A 40 -3.04 8.57 22.45
CA LEU A 40 -2.69 9.68 23.34
C LEU A 40 -3.77 9.93 24.40
N PRO A 41 -3.41 10.02 25.68
CA PRO A 41 -4.35 10.35 26.74
C PRO A 41 -4.97 11.73 26.55
N SER A 42 -6.27 11.84 26.77
CA SER A 42 -7.02 13.09 26.66
C SER A 42 -8.16 13.14 27.68
N VAL A 43 -8.60 14.34 28.06
CA VAL A 43 -9.74 14.53 28.95
C VAL A 43 -10.95 14.99 28.14
N ALA A 44 -11.99 14.18 28.04
CA ALA A 44 -13.24 14.53 27.36
C ALA A 44 -14.29 15.03 28.36
N VAL A 45 -14.89 16.18 28.05
CA VAL A 45 -15.93 16.79 28.88
C VAL A 45 -17.30 16.35 28.38
N VAL A 46 -18.03 15.64 29.22
CA VAL A 46 -19.36 15.08 28.91
C VAL A 46 -20.39 15.66 29.86
N GLY A 47 -21.56 16.00 29.32
CA GLY A 47 -22.61 16.65 30.10
C GLY A 47 -23.86 16.90 29.25
N GLY A 48 -25.03 16.84 29.88
CA GLY A 48 -26.28 17.28 29.26
C GLY A 48 -26.23 18.74 28.79
N GLN A 49 -27.15 19.14 27.93
CA GLN A 49 -27.34 20.54 27.59
C GLN A 49 -27.57 21.37 28.86
N SER A 50 -26.93 22.54 28.96
CA SER A 50 -27.05 23.43 30.13
C SER A 50 -26.56 22.86 31.48
N SER A 51 -25.78 21.76 31.49
CA SER A 51 -25.16 21.22 32.71
C SER A 51 -24.00 22.07 33.25
N GLY A 52 -23.60 23.12 32.52
CA GLY A 52 -22.51 24.02 32.93
C GLY A 52 -21.13 23.68 32.36
N LYS A 53 -21.03 22.80 31.34
CA LYS A 53 -19.75 22.43 30.70
C LYS A 53 -18.87 23.63 30.33
N SER A 54 -19.41 24.54 29.51
CA SER A 54 -18.67 25.73 29.06
C SER A 54 -18.27 26.63 30.24
N SER A 55 -19.13 26.75 31.26
CA SER A 55 -18.79 27.50 32.47
C SER A 55 -17.65 26.86 33.26
N VAL A 56 -17.62 25.53 33.39
CA VAL A 56 -16.51 24.81 34.05
C VAL A 56 -15.21 25.03 33.28
N LEU A 57 -15.23 24.93 31.95
CA LEU A 57 -14.06 25.18 31.11
C LEU A 57 -13.54 26.62 31.25
N GLU A 58 -14.43 27.62 31.20
CA GLU A 58 -14.07 29.02 31.39
C GLU A 58 -13.54 29.28 32.81
N SER A 59 -14.12 28.66 33.85
CA SER A 59 -13.63 28.75 35.23
C SER A 59 -12.24 28.15 35.38
N ILE A 60 -11.94 27.02 34.73
CA ILE A 60 -10.59 26.41 34.69
C ILE A 60 -9.59 27.35 34.00
N VAL A 61 -9.96 27.95 32.88
CA VAL A 61 -9.07 28.86 32.13
C VAL A 61 -8.91 30.22 32.81
N GLY A 62 -9.95 30.73 33.47
CA GLY A 62 -9.95 32.06 34.06
C GLY A 62 -10.46 33.16 33.10
N ARG A 63 -10.95 32.81 31.91
CA ARG A 63 -11.35 33.76 30.86
C ARG A 63 -12.65 33.36 30.18
N ASP A 64 -13.36 34.35 29.65
CA ASP A 64 -14.57 34.21 28.85
C ASP A 64 -14.21 34.07 27.37
N PHE A 65 -14.25 32.85 26.83
CA PHE A 65 -13.84 32.58 25.45
C PHE A 65 -14.77 31.62 24.71
N LEU A 66 -15.67 30.93 25.41
CA LEU A 66 -16.62 30.03 24.75
C LEU A 66 -17.86 30.81 24.33
N PRO A 67 -18.48 30.47 23.18
CA PRO A 67 -19.76 31.05 22.80
C PRO A 67 -20.83 30.72 23.85
N ARG A 68 -21.82 31.60 24.00
CA ARG A 68 -22.99 31.41 24.88
C ARG A 68 -24.25 31.67 24.07
N GLY A 69 -25.26 30.84 24.25
CA GLY A 69 -26.53 30.98 23.54
C GLY A 69 -27.56 29.94 23.95
N SER A 70 -28.79 30.10 23.46
CA SER A 70 -29.85 29.10 23.57
C SER A 70 -29.69 28.01 22.51
N GLY A 71 -29.86 26.74 22.88
CA GLY A 71 -29.71 25.60 21.96
C GLY A 71 -28.37 24.89 22.09
N ILE A 72 -27.95 24.17 21.05
CA ILE A 72 -26.66 23.49 20.99
C ILE A 72 -25.58 24.51 20.66
N VAL A 73 -24.85 24.93 21.69
CA VAL A 73 -23.82 25.97 21.56
C VAL A 73 -22.54 25.38 20.95
N THR A 74 -22.02 24.29 21.54
CA THR A 74 -20.88 23.53 21.00
C THR A 74 -21.38 22.57 19.92
N ARG A 75 -21.19 22.93 18.64
CA ARG A 75 -21.59 22.11 17.46
C ARG A 75 -20.45 21.31 16.84
N ARG A 76 -19.21 21.58 17.27
CA ARG A 76 -17.99 20.87 16.87
C ARG A 76 -17.19 20.59 18.13
N PRO A 77 -16.49 19.45 18.24
CA PRO A 77 -15.56 19.21 19.33
C PRO A 77 -14.50 20.33 19.40
N LEU A 78 -14.20 20.84 20.60
CA LEU A 78 -13.15 21.83 20.79
C LEU A 78 -12.01 21.18 21.59
N VAL A 79 -10.88 20.96 20.94
CA VAL A 79 -9.64 20.51 21.59
C VAL A 79 -8.94 21.74 22.14
N LEU A 80 -9.03 21.92 23.45
CA LEU A 80 -8.47 23.02 24.21
C LEU A 80 -7.17 22.58 24.87
N GLN A 81 -6.07 23.19 24.46
CA GLN A 81 -4.74 22.98 25.04
C GLN A 81 -4.35 24.18 25.89
N LEU A 82 -4.19 23.96 27.19
CA LEU A 82 -3.73 24.96 28.14
C LEU A 82 -2.22 24.82 28.35
N HIS A 83 -1.51 25.92 28.20
CA HIS A 83 -0.07 26.02 28.38
C HIS A 83 0.23 27.04 29.47
N LYS A 84 0.84 26.56 30.56
CA LYS A 84 1.33 27.42 31.62
C LYS A 84 2.54 28.20 31.11
N THR A 85 2.52 29.52 31.23
CA THR A 85 3.65 30.41 30.91
C THR A 85 4.28 30.98 32.17
N GLU A 86 5.45 31.60 32.03
CA GLU A 86 6.10 32.33 33.12
C GLU A 86 5.28 33.56 33.54
N ASP A 87 5.39 33.92 34.82
CA ASP A 87 4.73 35.09 35.38
C ASP A 87 5.21 36.38 34.68
N GLY A 88 4.26 37.23 34.26
CA GLY A 88 4.54 38.49 33.57
C GLY A 88 4.47 38.41 32.04
N VAL A 89 4.33 37.22 31.45
CA VAL A 89 4.03 37.07 30.01
C VAL A 89 2.56 37.39 29.74
N GLN A 90 2.28 38.20 28.72
CA GLN A 90 0.92 38.52 28.32
C GLN A 90 0.20 37.27 27.80
N GLU A 91 -1.02 37.05 28.29
CA GLU A 91 -1.86 35.92 27.86
C GLU A 91 -2.27 36.05 26.39
N TYR A 92 -2.22 34.93 25.67
CA TYR A 92 -2.66 34.88 24.28
C TYR A 92 -3.20 33.50 23.92
N ALA A 93 -3.98 33.46 22.83
CA ALA A 93 -4.46 32.22 22.24
C ALA A 93 -4.05 32.09 20.77
N GLU A 94 -3.89 30.86 20.30
CA GLU A 94 -3.57 30.53 18.91
C GLU A 94 -4.47 29.39 18.43
N PHE A 95 -4.97 29.51 17.19
CA PHE A 95 -5.75 28.46 16.53
C PHE A 95 -4.88 27.69 15.54
N LEU A 96 -5.11 26.38 15.42
CA LEU A 96 -4.36 25.55 14.47
C LEU A 96 -4.63 25.93 13.01
N HIS A 97 -5.85 26.36 12.68
CA HIS A 97 -6.23 26.80 11.32
C HIS A 97 -5.74 28.21 10.97
N MET A 98 -5.26 28.98 11.95
CA MET A 98 -4.63 30.30 11.76
C MET A 98 -3.23 30.33 12.40
N PRO A 99 -2.28 29.50 11.92
CA PRO A 99 -0.95 29.47 12.49
C PRO A 99 -0.29 30.86 12.37
N LYS A 100 0.43 31.29 13.42
CA LYS A 100 1.14 32.58 13.55
C LYS A 100 0.27 33.80 13.91
N ARG A 101 -1.05 33.66 14.06
CA ARG A 101 -1.91 34.74 14.56
C ARG A 101 -2.16 34.55 16.06
N ARG A 102 -1.70 35.51 16.87
CA ARG A 102 -1.95 35.56 18.31
C ARG A 102 -3.17 36.40 18.63
N PHE A 103 -4.05 35.85 19.44
CA PHE A 103 -5.26 36.52 19.94
C PHE A 103 -5.04 36.91 21.39
N ASN A 104 -4.93 38.21 21.66
CA ASN A 104 -4.78 38.74 23.02
C ASN A 104 -6.14 39.10 23.64
N ASP A 105 -7.19 39.20 22.81
CA ASP A 105 -8.57 39.47 23.23
C ASP A 105 -9.42 38.20 23.10
N PHE A 106 -9.87 37.66 24.23
CA PHE A 106 -10.68 36.45 24.29
C PHE A 106 -12.11 36.65 23.75
N ALA A 107 -12.59 37.89 23.60
CA ALA A 107 -13.83 38.15 22.87
C ALA A 107 -13.67 37.84 21.37
N LEU A 108 -12.48 38.10 20.79
CA LEU A 108 -12.15 37.70 19.42
C LEU A 108 -11.97 36.19 19.30
N VAL A 109 -11.41 35.52 20.31
CA VAL A 109 -11.32 34.05 20.37
C VAL A 109 -12.73 33.44 20.32
N ARG A 110 -13.65 33.95 21.13
CA ARG A 110 -15.06 33.53 21.12
C ARG A 110 -15.70 33.70 19.74
N LYS A 111 -15.49 34.86 19.12
CA LYS A 111 -16.03 35.15 17.79
C LYS A 111 -15.43 34.21 16.74
N GLU A 112 -14.13 33.96 16.79
CA GLU A 112 -13.45 33.04 15.88
C GLU A 112 -13.95 31.60 16.02
N ILE A 113 -14.19 31.10 17.24
CA ILE A 113 -14.79 29.77 17.45
C ILE A 113 -16.16 29.69 16.76
N GLN A 114 -16.97 30.74 16.89
CA GLN A 114 -18.28 30.81 16.27
C GLN A 114 -18.18 30.87 14.73
N ASP A 115 -17.32 31.73 14.20
CA ASP A 115 -17.10 31.93 12.76
C ASP A 115 -16.56 30.64 12.10
N GLU A 116 -15.59 29.97 12.74
CA GLU A 116 -15.02 28.71 12.26
C GLU A 116 -16.01 27.53 12.39
N THR A 117 -16.88 27.56 13.39
CA THR A 117 -17.99 26.60 13.49
C THR A 117 -18.97 26.79 12.35
N ASP A 118 -19.42 28.03 12.12
CA ASP A 118 -20.39 28.38 11.07
C ASP A 118 -19.83 28.16 9.65
N ARG A 119 -18.51 28.25 9.48
CA ARG A 119 -17.84 27.96 8.20
C ARG A 119 -18.08 26.53 7.70
N LEU A 120 -18.06 25.55 8.61
CA LEU A 120 -18.18 24.12 8.27
C LEU A 120 -19.60 23.57 8.45
N THR A 121 -20.35 24.02 9.46
CA THR A 121 -21.71 23.53 9.73
C THR A 121 -22.80 24.40 9.11
N GLY A 122 -22.42 25.53 8.49
CA GLY A 122 -23.33 26.56 8.05
C GLY A 122 -24.00 27.28 9.25
N LYS A 123 -24.91 28.21 8.94
CA LYS A 123 -25.79 28.82 9.95
C LYS A 123 -26.94 27.90 10.37
N THR A 124 -27.07 26.75 9.70
CA THR A 124 -27.96 25.66 10.07
C THR A 124 -27.44 25.00 11.35
N LYS A 125 -28.34 24.56 12.24
CA LYS A 125 -28.01 23.99 13.57
C LYS A 125 -27.39 22.57 13.49
N GLN A 126 -26.63 22.28 12.44
CA GLN A 126 -25.93 21.01 12.20
C GLN A 126 -24.66 20.90 13.04
N ILE A 127 -24.19 19.67 13.25
CA ILE A 127 -22.94 19.36 13.96
C ILE A 127 -21.90 18.82 12.98
N SER A 128 -20.62 18.86 13.36
CA SER A 128 -19.54 18.24 12.59
C SER A 128 -18.53 17.57 13.53
N PRO A 129 -18.04 16.35 13.22
CA PRO A 129 -17.05 15.65 14.03
C PRO A 129 -15.65 16.24 13.91
N VAL A 130 -15.41 17.17 12.97
CA VAL A 130 -14.09 17.78 12.77
C VAL A 130 -13.79 18.78 13.90
N PRO A 131 -12.77 18.52 14.74
CA PRO A 131 -12.49 19.35 15.90
C PRO A 131 -11.95 20.74 15.53
N ILE A 132 -12.12 21.71 16.44
CA ILE A 132 -11.41 22.99 16.45
C ILE A 132 -10.27 22.87 17.47
N HIS A 133 -9.06 23.25 17.09
CA HIS A 133 -7.90 23.21 17.98
C HIS A 133 -7.53 24.63 18.44
N LEU A 134 -7.62 24.84 19.75
CA LEU A 134 -7.35 26.11 20.41
C LEU A 134 -6.27 25.91 21.47
N SER A 135 -5.22 26.72 21.41
CA SER A 135 -4.14 26.71 22.39
C SER A 135 -4.13 28.03 23.15
N ILE A 136 -4.21 27.98 24.47
CA ILE A 136 -4.20 29.14 25.36
C ILE A 136 -2.91 29.12 26.18
N TYR A 137 -2.19 30.23 26.16
CA TYR A 137 -0.95 30.45 26.89
C TYR A 137 -1.23 31.48 28.01
N SER A 138 -1.09 31.06 29.27
CA SER A 138 -1.38 31.90 30.43
C SER A 138 -0.56 31.48 31.67
N PRO A 139 -0.14 32.41 32.55
CA PRO A 139 0.50 32.05 33.81
C PRO A 139 -0.49 31.50 34.86
N HIS A 140 -1.79 31.72 34.66
CA HIS A 140 -2.84 31.38 35.62
C HIS A 140 -3.49 30.01 35.39
N VAL A 141 -3.00 29.25 34.40
CA VAL A 141 -3.49 27.91 34.05
C VAL A 141 -2.45 26.84 34.34
N VAL A 142 -2.89 25.59 34.39
CA VAL A 142 -2.01 24.42 34.40
C VAL A 142 -1.87 23.85 32.99
N ASN A 143 -0.80 23.09 32.74
CA ASN A 143 -0.69 22.32 31.51
C ASN A 143 -1.78 21.24 31.52
N LEU A 144 -2.75 21.35 30.62
CA LEU A 144 -3.91 20.46 30.56
C LEU A 144 -4.54 20.50 29.18
N THR A 145 -5.02 19.34 28.70
CA THR A 145 -5.72 19.23 27.42
C THR A 145 -7.11 18.67 27.63
N LEU A 146 -8.10 19.45 27.23
CA LEU A 146 -9.53 19.20 27.43
C LEU A 146 -10.21 19.15 26.05
N ILE A 147 -11.16 18.24 25.88
CA ILE A 147 -12.00 18.15 24.69
C ILE A 147 -13.42 18.51 25.11
N ASP A 148 -13.89 19.70 24.71
CA ASP A 148 -15.31 20.07 24.89
C ASP A 148 -16.13 19.37 23.81
N LEU A 149 -17.11 18.57 24.23
CA LEU A 149 -17.99 17.85 23.33
C LEU A 149 -19.39 18.48 23.34
N PRO A 150 -20.15 18.36 22.24
CA PRO A 150 -21.54 18.79 22.21
C PRO A 150 -22.35 18.22 23.37
N GLY A 151 -23.24 19.04 23.93
CA GLY A 151 -24.08 18.60 25.04
C GLY A 151 -25.11 17.56 24.60
N LEU A 152 -25.28 16.51 25.40
CA LEU A 152 -26.31 15.51 25.17
C LEU A 152 -27.70 16.18 25.23
N THR A 153 -28.50 15.97 24.19
CA THR A 153 -29.88 16.50 24.07
C THR A 153 -30.86 15.33 23.97
N LYS A 154 -32.08 15.51 24.49
CA LYS A 154 -33.12 14.46 24.46
C LYS A 154 -34.14 14.64 23.33
N VAL A 155 -34.22 15.84 22.76
CA VAL A 155 -35.23 16.22 21.78
C VAL A 155 -34.58 17.11 20.72
N ALA A 156 -34.87 16.84 19.45
CA ALA A 156 -34.47 17.70 18.35
C ALA A 156 -35.27 19.01 18.37
N VAL A 157 -34.58 20.15 18.29
CA VAL A 157 -35.24 21.47 18.22
C VAL A 157 -35.61 21.79 16.76
N GLU A 158 -36.57 22.69 16.54
CA GLU A 158 -36.97 23.11 15.19
C GLU A 158 -35.77 23.50 14.31
N GLY A 159 -35.68 22.87 13.13
CA GLY A 159 -34.61 23.02 12.15
C GLY A 159 -33.44 22.02 12.27
N GLN A 160 -33.49 21.07 13.20
CA GLN A 160 -32.52 19.96 13.30
C GLN A 160 -33.09 18.65 12.75
N PRO A 161 -32.25 17.75 12.19
CA PRO A 161 -32.71 16.42 11.79
C PRO A 161 -33.10 15.60 13.02
N GLU A 162 -34.04 14.67 12.87
CA GLU A 162 -34.44 13.76 13.95
C GLU A 162 -33.27 12.88 14.44
N SER A 163 -32.29 12.62 13.57
CA SER A 163 -31.06 11.86 13.89
C SER A 163 -30.10 12.60 14.83
N ILE A 164 -30.26 13.90 15.05
CA ILE A 164 -29.26 14.74 15.73
C ILE A 164 -28.88 14.22 17.13
N VAL A 165 -29.84 13.65 17.85
CA VAL A 165 -29.63 13.07 19.18
C VAL A 165 -28.65 11.90 19.08
N GLN A 166 -28.88 11.00 18.12
CA GLN A 166 -28.01 9.86 17.87
C GLN A 166 -26.66 10.29 17.31
N ASP A 167 -26.63 11.30 16.43
CA ASP A 167 -25.39 11.81 15.84
C ASP A 167 -24.48 12.45 16.91
N ILE A 168 -25.05 13.18 17.87
CA ILE A 168 -24.32 13.71 19.03
C ILE A 168 -23.82 12.57 19.91
N GLU A 169 -24.67 11.59 20.23
CA GLU A 169 -24.25 10.46 21.07
C GLU A 169 -23.10 9.67 20.41
N ASN A 170 -23.22 9.37 19.12
CA ASN A 170 -22.18 8.69 18.34
C ASN A 170 -20.88 9.51 18.32
N MET A 171 -20.97 10.83 18.15
CA MET A 171 -19.81 11.73 18.20
C MET A 171 -19.18 11.74 19.59
N VAL A 172 -19.96 11.75 20.68
CA VAL A 172 -19.39 11.69 22.03
C VAL A 172 -18.71 10.33 22.26
N ARG A 173 -19.38 9.23 21.88
CA ARG A 173 -18.86 7.85 21.97
C ARG A 173 -17.55 7.67 21.22
N SER A 174 -17.39 8.28 20.04
CA SER A 174 -16.12 8.22 19.28
C SER A 174 -14.93 8.83 20.03
N TYR A 175 -15.14 9.62 21.09
CA TYR A 175 -14.07 10.08 21.98
C TYR A 175 -14.00 9.25 23.27
N VAL A 176 -15.14 8.97 23.92
CA VAL A 176 -15.16 8.37 25.26
C VAL A 176 -15.01 6.85 25.30
N ASP A 177 -15.29 6.14 24.20
CA ASP A 177 -15.07 4.68 24.11
C ASP A 177 -13.57 4.32 24.14
N LYS A 178 -12.70 5.30 23.86
CA LYS A 178 -11.26 5.09 23.86
C LYS A 178 -10.75 4.82 25.28
N PRO A 179 -9.97 3.75 25.50
CA PRO A 179 -9.50 3.38 26.84
C PRO A 179 -8.54 4.40 27.46
N ASN A 180 -7.92 5.25 26.65
CA ASN A 180 -6.99 6.31 27.10
C ASN A 180 -7.69 7.65 27.34
N CYS A 181 -9.02 7.72 27.17
CA CYS A 181 -9.79 8.93 27.41
C CYS A 181 -10.26 8.99 28.88
N ILE A 182 -9.88 10.06 29.58
CA ILE A 182 -10.41 10.41 30.89
C ILE A 182 -11.74 11.13 30.69
N ILE A 183 -12.79 10.67 31.37
CA ILE A 183 -14.14 11.20 31.23
C ILE A 183 -14.39 12.19 32.37
N LEU A 184 -14.67 13.45 32.03
CA LEU A 184 -15.14 14.45 32.96
C LEU A 184 -16.67 14.58 32.86
N ALA A 185 -17.38 13.90 33.76
CA ALA A 185 -18.84 13.82 33.76
C ALA A 185 -19.45 14.98 34.58
N ILE A 186 -19.96 15.99 33.88
CA ILE A 186 -20.52 17.21 34.47
C ILE A 186 -22.04 17.08 34.63
N SER A 187 -22.50 17.12 35.88
CA SER A 187 -23.92 17.06 36.26
C SER A 187 -24.32 18.26 37.13
N PRO A 188 -25.52 18.85 36.92
CA PRO A 188 -26.00 19.92 37.79
C PRO A 188 -26.55 19.35 39.11
N ALA A 189 -26.27 20.00 40.23
CA ALA A 189 -26.64 19.55 41.58
C ALA A 189 -28.12 19.73 41.90
N ASN A 190 -28.84 20.57 41.14
CA ASN A 190 -30.27 20.77 41.30
C ASN A 190 -31.12 19.69 40.59
N GLN A 191 -30.49 18.65 40.04
CA GLN A 191 -31.14 17.49 39.43
C GLN A 191 -30.63 16.22 40.09
N ASP A 192 -31.44 15.17 40.11
CA ASP A 192 -31.03 13.87 40.63
C ASP A 192 -29.94 13.27 39.74
N ILE A 193 -28.83 12.87 40.35
CA ILE A 193 -27.68 12.29 39.68
C ILE A 193 -28.03 10.99 38.95
N ALA A 194 -29.02 10.25 39.44
CA ALA A 194 -29.51 9.02 38.80
C ALA A 194 -30.08 9.26 37.39
N THR A 195 -30.49 10.50 37.09
CA THR A 195 -31.04 10.91 35.78
C THR A 195 -30.01 11.56 34.86
N SER A 196 -28.75 11.65 35.29
CA SER A 196 -27.68 12.30 34.54
C SER A 196 -27.27 11.49 33.32
N ASP A 197 -27.45 12.09 32.14
CA ASP A 197 -27.01 11.49 30.87
C ASP A 197 -25.48 11.31 30.83
N ALA A 198 -24.73 12.18 31.51
CA ALA A 198 -23.27 12.11 31.57
C ALA A 198 -22.80 10.87 32.35
N ILE A 199 -23.44 10.57 33.47
CA ILE A 199 -23.11 9.40 34.30
C ILE A 199 -23.59 8.11 33.64
N LYS A 200 -24.76 8.14 33.00
CA LYS A 200 -25.23 7.01 32.20
C LYS A 200 -24.23 6.66 31.11
N LEU A 201 -23.81 7.64 30.30
CA LEU A 201 -22.84 7.41 29.25
C LEU A 201 -21.49 6.95 29.80
N ALA A 202 -21.00 7.57 30.88
CA ALA A 202 -19.75 7.17 31.51
C ALA A 202 -19.80 5.72 32.01
N ARG A 203 -20.91 5.28 32.60
CA ARG A 203 -21.08 3.91 33.09
C ARG A 203 -21.13 2.88 31.95
N ASP A 204 -21.70 3.23 30.81
CA ASP A 204 -21.75 2.34 29.65
C ASP A 204 -20.35 2.02 29.12
N VAL A 205 -19.42 2.99 29.20
CA VAL A 205 -18.07 2.91 28.60
C VAL A 205 -16.96 2.67 29.64
N ASP A 206 -17.23 2.94 30.91
CA ASP A 206 -16.35 2.75 32.07
C ASP A 206 -17.15 2.22 33.28
N PRO A 207 -17.54 0.92 33.27
CA PRO A 207 -18.36 0.34 34.33
C PRO A 207 -17.67 0.31 35.70
N THR A 208 -16.33 0.27 35.75
CA THR A 208 -15.54 0.26 36.99
C THR A 208 -15.28 1.66 37.54
N GLY A 209 -15.47 2.70 36.73
CA GLY A 209 -15.27 4.11 37.10
C GLY A 209 -13.79 4.48 37.27
N GLU A 210 -12.88 3.76 36.62
CA GLU A 210 -11.43 3.91 36.77
C GLU A 210 -10.87 5.16 36.07
N ARG A 211 -11.58 5.69 35.08
CA ARG A 211 -11.17 6.85 34.27
C ARG A 211 -12.22 7.95 34.24
N THR A 212 -13.21 7.90 35.13
CA THR A 212 -14.32 8.84 35.21
C THR A 212 -14.21 9.75 36.44
N PHE A 213 -14.24 11.06 36.22
CA PHE A 213 -14.29 12.11 37.24
C PHE A 213 -15.69 12.74 37.26
N GLY A 214 -16.32 12.77 38.43
CA GLY A 214 -17.61 13.40 38.62
C GLY A 214 -17.48 14.88 38.98
N VAL A 215 -18.20 15.76 38.28
CA VAL A 215 -18.26 17.19 38.61
C VAL A 215 -19.71 17.60 38.85
N LEU A 216 -19.96 18.21 40.01
CA LEU A 216 -21.24 18.80 40.36
C LEU A 216 -21.20 20.32 40.19
N THR A 217 -22.07 20.84 39.35
CA THR A 217 -22.22 22.29 39.14
C THR A 217 -23.51 22.80 39.80
N LYS A 218 -23.71 24.12 39.88
CA LYS A 218 -24.97 24.73 40.36
C LYS A 218 -25.37 24.36 41.80
N LEU A 219 -24.40 24.12 42.68
CA LEU A 219 -24.63 23.84 44.10
C LEU A 219 -25.32 25.01 44.83
N ASP A 220 -25.13 26.22 44.32
CA ASP A 220 -25.75 27.46 44.78
C ASP A 220 -27.25 27.59 44.43
N LEU A 221 -27.72 26.80 43.46
CA LEU A 221 -29.11 26.80 42.97
C LEU A 221 -29.93 25.62 43.50
N MET A 222 -29.44 24.93 44.53
CA MET A 222 -30.18 23.86 45.20
C MET A 222 -31.32 24.41 46.06
N ASP A 223 -32.38 23.62 46.23
CA ASP A 223 -33.51 23.99 47.07
C ASP A 223 -33.08 24.09 48.53
N LYS A 224 -33.54 25.14 49.22
CA LYS A 224 -33.18 25.38 50.63
C LYS A 224 -33.59 24.18 51.49
N GLY A 225 -32.63 23.65 52.24
CA GLY A 225 -32.81 22.45 53.07
C GLY A 225 -32.38 21.14 52.39
N THR A 226 -31.96 21.18 51.13
CA THR A 226 -31.30 20.06 50.44
C THR A 226 -29.80 20.31 50.31
N ASN A 227 -29.01 19.24 50.21
CA ASN A 227 -27.57 19.32 49.95
C ASN A 227 -27.13 18.15 49.05
N ALA A 228 -25.96 18.28 48.43
CA ALA A 228 -25.37 17.26 47.57
C ALA A 228 -24.23 16.50 48.26
N LEU A 229 -24.22 16.47 49.61
CA LEU A 229 -23.10 15.92 50.37
C LEU A 229 -22.91 14.42 50.09
N ASP A 230 -24.00 13.67 50.02
CA ASP A 230 -23.96 12.23 49.74
C ASP A 230 -23.36 11.92 48.36
N VAL A 231 -23.52 12.82 47.38
CA VAL A 231 -22.91 12.66 46.07
C VAL A 231 -21.44 13.06 46.12
N LEU A 232 -21.11 14.21 46.73
CA LEU A 232 -19.73 14.71 46.84
C LEU A 232 -18.79 13.77 47.63
N GLU A 233 -19.33 13.09 48.64
CA GLU A 233 -18.60 12.09 49.43
C GLU A 233 -18.61 10.69 48.77
N GLY A 234 -19.28 10.54 47.62
CA GLY A 234 -19.35 9.28 46.88
C GLY A 234 -20.23 8.21 47.52
N ARG A 235 -21.12 8.58 48.45
CA ARG A 235 -22.09 7.69 49.12
C ARG A 235 -23.27 7.33 48.21
N SER A 236 -23.76 8.29 47.43
CA SER A 236 -24.88 8.10 46.49
C SER A 236 -24.44 7.41 45.19
N TYR A 237 -23.31 7.84 44.60
CA TYR A 237 -22.72 7.22 43.43
C TYR A 237 -21.19 7.14 43.58
N ARG A 238 -20.68 5.91 43.72
CA ARG A 238 -19.27 5.66 43.99
C ARG A 238 -18.46 5.63 42.69
N LEU A 239 -17.50 6.55 42.57
CA LEU A 239 -16.46 6.55 41.55
C LEU A 239 -15.11 6.19 42.19
N GLN A 240 -14.13 5.75 41.39
CA GLN A 240 -12.76 5.56 41.89
C GLN A 240 -12.05 6.89 42.12
N HIS A 241 -12.44 7.93 41.38
CA HIS A 241 -11.97 9.30 41.53
C HIS A 241 -12.97 10.15 42.32
N PRO A 242 -12.51 11.19 43.04
CA PRO A 242 -13.38 12.02 43.87
C PRO A 242 -14.34 12.85 43.02
N TRP A 243 -15.51 13.13 43.60
CA TRP A 243 -16.44 14.13 43.08
C TRP A 243 -15.95 15.54 43.43
N VAL A 244 -16.05 16.47 42.47
CA VAL A 244 -15.66 17.87 42.67
C VAL A 244 -16.87 18.78 42.46
N GLY A 245 -17.19 19.56 43.48
CA GLY A 245 -18.21 20.61 43.43
C GLY A 245 -17.63 21.91 42.87
N ILE A 246 -18.36 22.55 41.96
CA ILE A 246 -18.00 23.83 41.34
C ILE A 246 -19.18 24.78 41.40
N VAL A 247 -18.90 26.02 41.81
CA VAL A 247 -19.87 27.12 41.77
C VAL A 247 -19.44 28.11 40.70
N ASN A 248 -20.27 28.25 39.67
CA ASN A 248 -20.00 29.12 38.54
C ASN A 248 -20.75 30.45 38.68
N ARG A 249 -20.40 31.43 37.84
CA ARG A 249 -21.17 32.68 37.72
C ARG A 249 -22.62 32.40 37.33
N SER A 250 -23.54 33.10 37.97
CA SER A 250 -24.95 33.11 37.57
C SER A 250 -25.14 33.86 36.25
N GLN A 251 -26.28 33.68 35.58
CA GLN A 251 -26.60 34.44 34.37
C GLN A 251 -26.60 35.96 34.62
N ALA A 252 -26.99 36.39 35.82
CA ALA A 252 -26.94 37.79 36.22
C ALA A 252 -25.50 38.30 36.35
N ASP A 253 -24.58 37.49 36.88
CA ASP A 253 -23.16 37.83 36.99
C ASP A 253 -22.49 37.93 35.62
N ILE A 254 -22.87 37.03 34.70
CA ILE A 254 -22.41 37.06 33.30
C ILE A 254 -22.89 38.34 32.61
N ASN A 255 -24.18 38.67 32.74
CA ASN A 255 -24.75 39.89 32.14
C ASN A 255 -24.11 41.17 32.71
N LYS A 256 -23.64 41.13 33.96
CA LYS A 256 -22.89 42.21 34.62
C LYS A 256 -21.39 42.20 34.31
N ASN A 257 -20.90 41.27 33.48
CA ASN A 257 -19.49 41.08 33.15
C ASN A 257 -18.59 41.00 34.39
N ILE A 258 -19.02 40.27 35.44
CA ILE A 258 -18.19 40.07 36.62
C ILE A 258 -16.94 39.28 36.23
N ASP A 259 -15.78 39.80 36.63
CA ASP A 259 -14.47 39.18 36.39
C ASP A 259 -14.40 37.76 36.96
N MET A 260 -13.72 36.86 36.25
CA MET A 260 -13.52 35.49 36.67
C MET A 260 -12.71 35.37 37.95
N ILE A 261 -11.78 36.30 38.23
CA ILE A 261 -11.02 36.32 39.48
C ILE A 261 -11.97 36.50 40.67
N ILE A 262 -12.95 37.39 40.53
CA ILE A 262 -13.98 37.61 41.56
C ILE A 262 -14.87 36.38 41.68
N ALA A 263 -15.20 35.72 40.57
CA ALA A 263 -15.98 34.49 40.58
C ALA A 263 -15.29 33.35 41.33
N ARG A 264 -13.99 33.13 41.11
CA ARG A 264 -13.20 32.13 41.84
C ARG A 264 -13.12 32.43 43.33
N ARG A 265 -12.97 33.71 43.70
CA ARG A 265 -13.00 34.12 45.10
C ARG A 265 -14.36 33.85 45.74
N LYS A 266 -15.46 34.17 45.05
CA LYS A 266 -16.83 33.84 45.51
C LYS A 266 -17.04 32.33 45.66
N GLU A 267 -16.48 31.53 44.75
CA GLU A 267 -16.50 30.06 44.85
C GLU A 267 -15.80 29.58 46.13
N GLN A 268 -14.60 30.08 46.41
CA GLN A 268 -13.86 29.75 47.63
C GLN A 268 -14.63 30.20 48.89
N GLU A 269 -15.18 31.41 48.88
CA GLU A 269 -16.00 31.94 49.97
C GLU A 269 -17.27 31.10 50.18
N PHE A 270 -17.94 30.64 49.12
CA PHE A 270 -19.09 29.75 49.20
C PHE A 270 -18.73 28.45 49.91
N PHE A 271 -17.67 27.76 49.48
CA PHE A 271 -17.29 26.49 50.10
C PHE A 271 -16.76 26.68 51.53
N ALA A 272 -16.10 27.80 51.84
CA ALA A 272 -15.60 28.06 53.19
C ALA A 272 -16.72 28.43 54.18
N SER A 273 -17.72 29.21 53.73
CA SER A 273 -18.79 29.73 54.58
C SER A 273 -20.03 28.83 54.68
N SER A 274 -20.21 27.88 53.75
CA SER A 274 -21.35 26.96 53.76
C SER A 274 -21.27 25.96 54.92
N PRO A 275 -22.27 25.90 55.82
CA PRO A 275 -22.29 24.96 56.94
C PRO A 275 -22.14 23.49 56.50
N GLU A 276 -22.70 23.13 55.35
CA GLU A 276 -22.75 21.76 54.84
C GLU A 276 -21.49 21.34 54.10
N TYR A 277 -20.71 22.28 53.54
CA TYR A 277 -19.58 21.98 52.65
C TYR A 277 -18.22 22.45 53.17
N SER A 278 -18.16 23.17 54.30
CA SER A 278 -16.94 23.76 54.85
C SER A 278 -15.81 22.75 55.07
N HIS A 279 -16.12 21.53 55.52
CA HIS A 279 -15.13 20.45 55.72
C HIS A 279 -14.54 19.91 54.40
N LEU A 280 -15.22 20.12 53.27
CA LEU A 280 -14.77 19.72 51.93
C LEU A 280 -14.10 20.85 51.16
N SER A 281 -14.07 22.07 51.68
CA SER A 281 -13.59 23.27 50.99
C SER A 281 -12.22 23.13 50.31
N SER A 282 -11.29 22.36 50.89
CA SER A 282 -9.96 22.10 50.32
C SER A 282 -9.94 21.18 49.09
N ARG A 283 -11.02 20.44 48.83
CA ARG A 283 -11.19 19.48 47.73
C ARG A 283 -12.27 19.89 46.73
N MET A 284 -12.69 21.15 46.78
CA MET A 284 -13.74 21.71 45.93
C MET A 284 -13.22 22.88 45.11
N GLY A 285 -13.97 23.22 44.08
CA GLY A 285 -13.72 24.37 43.24
C GLY A 285 -12.92 24.10 41.96
N SER A 286 -12.98 25.08 41.06
CA SER A 286 -12.41 25.01 39.72
C SER A 286 -10.88 24.88 39.69
N GLU A 287 -10.17 25.56 40.60
CA GLU A 287 -8.70 25.48 40.70
C GLU A 287 -8.23 24.12 41.21
N TYR A 288 -8.95 23.51 42.15
CA TYR A 288 -8.66 22.17 42.63
C TYR A 288 -8.88 21.14 41.52
N LEU A 289 -10.00 21.24 40.78
CA LEU A 289 -10.28 20.35 39.65
C LEU A 289 -9.17 20.42 38.59
N ALA A 290 -8.73 21.62 38.22
CA ALA A 290 -7.67 21.79 37.21
C ALA A 290 -6.36 21.11 37.64
N LYS A 291 -5.95 21.30 38.91
CA LYS A 291 -4.75 20.65 39.47
C LYS A 291 -4.90 19.12 39.52
N LEU A 292 -6.06 18.62 39.97
CA LEU A 292 -6.36 17.19 40.04
C LEU A 292 -6.28 16.53 38.66
N LEU A 293 -6.92 17.12 37.65
CA LEU A 293 -6.91 16.61 36.27
C LEU A 293 -5.51 16.66 35.66
N SER A 294 -4.75 17.74 35.88
CA SER A 294 -3.37 17.86 35.39
C SER A 294 -2.45 16.78 35.97
N GLN A 295 -2.50 16.56 37.30
CA GLN A 295 -1.71 15.52 37.97
C GLN A 295 -2.10 14.11 37.50
N HIS A 296 -3.40 13.84 37.37
CA HIS A 296 -3.88 12.54 36.92
C HIS A 296 -3.51 12.29 35.45
N LEU A 297 -3.70 13.27 34.57
CA LEU A 297 -3.31 13.18 33.17
C LEU A 297 -1.81 12.92 33.03
N GLU A 298 -0.95 13.60 33.80
CA GLU A 298 0.50 13.34 33.79
C GLU A 298 0.83 11.89 34.18
N ALA A 299 0.21 11.37 35.24
CA ALA A 299 0.42 10.01 35.70
C ALA A 299 0.02 8.98 34.63
N VAL A 300 -1.13 9.20 33.98
CA VAL A 300 -1.62 8.34 32.89
C VAL A 300 -0.69 8.39 31.69
N ILE A 301 -0.25 9.58 31.27
CA ILE A 301 0.69 9.73 30.16
C ILE A 301 1.98 8.97 30.47
N ARG A 302 2.56 9.16 31.66
CA ARG A 302 3.82 8.51 32.06
C ARG A 302 3.71 7.00 32.05
N ALA A 303 2.61 6.44 32.54
CA ALA A 303 2.36 4.99 32.52
C ALA A 303 2.22 4.43 31.08
N ARG A 304 1.72 5.25 30.15
CA ARG A 304 1.45 4.84 28.76
C ARG A 304 2.59 5.10 27.78
N ILE A 305 3.55 5.99 28.10
CA ILE A 305 4.70 6.31 27.22
C ILE A 305 5.37 5.06 26.63
N PRO A 306 5.71 4.01 27.40
CA PRO A 306 6.36 2.82 26.83
C PRO A 306 5.53 2.12 25.74
N SER A 307 4.21 2.05 25.94
CA SER A 307 3.28 1.47 24.98
C SER A 307 3.17 2.34 23.71
N ILE A 308 3.19 3.66 23.87
CA ILE A 308 3.15 4.62 22.75
C ILE A 308 4.45 4.51 21.94
N THR A 309 5.62 4.45 22.60
CA THR A 309 6.91 4.26 21.93
C THR A 309 6.95 2.95 21.13
N SER A 310 6.43 1.85 21.71
CA SER A 310 6.35 0.57 21.01
C SER A 310 5.44 0.63 19.77
N LEU A 311 4.28 1.31 19.88
CA LEU A 311 3.38 1.54 18.75
C LEU A 311 4.05 2.37 17.66
N ILE A 312 4.76 3.44 18.03
CA ILE A 312 5.48 4.31 17.09
C ILE A 312 6.54 3.52 16.34
N ASN A 313 7.40 2.79 17.05
CA ASN A 313 8.47 2.01 16.41
C ASN A 313 7.91 0.95 15.46
N LYS A 314 6.88 0.20 15.90
CA LYS A 314 6.21 -0.78 15.03
C LYS A 314 5.64 -0.13 13.77
N THR A 315 4.99 1.03 13.90
CA THR A 315 4.41 1.74 12.76
C THR A 315 5.49 2.31 11.83
N ILE A 316 6.64 2.74 12.37
CA ILE A 316 7.80 3.15 11.57
C ILE A 316 8.28 1.97 10.73
N ASP A 317 8.48 0.79 11.33
CA ASP A 317 8.95 -0.41 10.62
C ASP A 317 7.99 -0.81 9.49
N GLU A 318 6.67 -0.75 9.75
CA GLU A 318 5.63 -1.03 8.75
C GLU A 318 5.65 -0.01 7.60
N LEU A 319 5.76 1.29 7.91
CA LEU A 319 5.82 2.36 6.91
C LEU A 319 7.13 2.31 6.11
N GLU A 320 8.26 1.96 6.71
CA GLU A 320 9.54 1.77 6.01
C GLU A 320 9.47 0.58 5.05
N SER A 321 8.88 -0.53 5.49
CA SER A 321 8.67 -1.70 4.61
C SER A 321 7.71 -1.38 3.44
N GLU A 322 6.64 -0.62 3.69
CA GLU A 322 5.73 -0.16 2.64
C GLU A 322 6.44 0.80 1.67
N MET A 323 7.27 1.71 2.17
CA MET A 323 8.08 2.61 1.34
C MET A 323 9.10 1.85 0.49
N ASP A 324 9.73 0.80 1.02
CA ASP A 324 10.63 -0.05 0.25
C ASP A 324 9.89 -0.79 -0.87
N HIS A 325 8.64 -1.22 -0.61
CA HIS A 325 7.80 -1.89 -1.62
C HIS A 325 7.32 -0.92 -2.72
N ILE A 326 6.88 0.28 -2.36
CA ILE A 326 6.48 1.35 -3.31
C ILE A 326 7.72 1.91 -4.04
N GLY A 327 8.88 1.79 -3.42
CA GLY A 327 10.18 2.21 -3.91
C GLY A 327 10.42 3.72 -3.84
N ARG A 328 11.67 4.11 -4.14
CA ARG A 328 12.16 5.48 -3.96
C ARG A 328 11.60 6.45 -5.01
N PRO A 329 11.44 7.75 -4.66
CA PRO A 329 11.09 8.77 -5.63
C PRO A 329 12.13 8.87 -6.74
N ILE A 330 11.66 9.13 -7.96
CA ILE A 330 12.52 9.30 -9.13
C ILE A 330 13.21 10.65 -9.03
N ALA A 331 14.54 10.66 -9.20
CA ALA A 331 15.29 11.91 -9.27
C ALA A 331 14.91 12.72 -10.51
N SER A 332 14.96 14.06 -10.40
CA SER A 332 14.71 14.96 -11.53
C SER A 332 15.87 15.01 -12.53
N ASP A 333 17.05 14.56 -12.12
CA ASP A 333 18.25 14.55 -12.94
C ASP A 333 18.19 13.47 -14.04
N ALA A 334 18.55 13.86 -15.27
CA ALA A 334 18.51 12.97 -16.43
C ALA A 334 19.49 11.78 -16.30
N GLY A 335 20.65 12.01 -15.67
CA GLY A 335 21.64 10.96 -15.42
C GLY A 335 21.12 9.93 -14.41
N ALA A 336 20.47 10.39 -13.35
CA ALA A 336 19.83 9.52 -12.37
C ALA A 336 18.64 8.74 -12.95
N GLN A 337 17.83 9.36 -13.82
CA GLN A 337 16.75 8.68 -14.56
C GLN A 337 17.30 7.59 -15.48
N LEU A 338 18.35 7.91 -16.24
CA LEU A 338 19.03 6.94 -17.11
C LEU A 338 19.59 5.77 -16.29
N TYR A 339 20.27 6.06 -15.17
CA TYR A 339 20.79 5.04 -14.27
C TYR A 339 19.69 4.09 -13.79
N LEU A 340 18.56 4.63 -13.34
CA LEU A 340 17.42 3.84 -12.89
C LEU A 340 16.86 2.94 -14.00
N VAL A 341 16.68 3.46 -15.21
CA VAL A 341 16.22 2.64 -16.36
C VAL A 341 17.19 1.49 -16.61
N LEU A 342 18.50 1.75 -16.58
CA LEU A 342 19.53 0.73 -16.80
C LEU A 342 19.56 -0.32 -15.66
N GLU A 343 19.35 0.11 -14.41
CA GLU A 343 19.26 -0.78 -13.26
C GLU A 343 18.06 -1.74 -13.39
N LEU A 344 16.89 -1.22 -13.73
CA LEU A 344 15.68 -2.02 -13.98
C LEU A 344 15.86 -3.00 -15.13
N CYS A 345 16.54 -2.59 -16.21
CA CYS A 345 16.87 -3.47 -17.32
C CYS A 345 17.80 -4.61 -16.90
N ARG A 346 18.81 -4.33 -16.07
CA ARG A 346 19.72 -5.36 -15.55
C ARG A 346 19.00 -6.35 -14.64
N ALA A 347 18.07 -5.88 -13.81
CA ALA A 347 17.23 -6.74 -12.97
C ALA A 347 16.39 -7.70 -13.83
N PHE A 348 15.74 -7.18 -14.88
CA PHE A 348 15.03 -8.00 -15.87
C PHE A 348 15.96 -9.01 -16.57
N GLU A 349 17.12 -8.58 -17.06
CA GLU A 349 18.07 -9.47 -17.74
C GLU A 349 18.59 -10.59 -16.83
N LYS A 350 18.74 -10.32 -15.53
CA LYS A 350 19.12 -11.33 -14.56
C LYS A 350 18.04 -12.40 -14.45
N ILE A 351 16.78 -12.01 -14.25
CA ILE A 351 15.64 -12.93 -14.15
C ILE A 351 15.44 -13.72 -15.47
N PHE A 352 15.59 -13.05 -16.61
CA PHE A 352 15.48 -13.72 -17.92
C PHE A 352 16.60 -14.76 -18.12
N ARG A 353 17.84 -14.46 -17.69
CA ARG A 353 18.95 -15.42 -17.72
C ARG A 353 18.71 -16.62 -16.81
N GLU A 354 18.18 -16.41 -15.61
CA GLU A 354 17.81 -17.49 -14.69
C GLU A 354 16.77 -18.45 -15.31
N HIS A 355 15.83 -17.93 -16.11
CA HIS A 355 14.88 -18.76 -16.85
C HIS A 355 15.50 -19.63 -17.94
N LEU A 356 16.59 -19.17 -18.55
CA LEU A 356 17.30 -19.90 -19.62
C LEU A 356 18.33 -20.90 -19.07
N ASP A 357 19.01 -20.56 -17.98
CA ASP A 357 20.13 -21.36 -17.44
C ASP A 357 19.70 -22.51 -16.50
N GLY A 358 18.40 -22.78 -16.37
CA GLY A 358 17.89 -23.96 -15.66
C GLY A 358 17.54 -23.76 -14.19
N GLY A 359 17.52 -22.51 -13.68
CA GLY A 359 16.95 -22.21 -12.35
C GLY A 359 15.42 -22.27 -12.32
N ARG A 360 14.77 -22.34 -13.49
CA ARG A 360 13.32 -22.28 -13.72
C ARG A 360 12.97 -23.07 -15.00
N PRO A 361 11.70 -23.49 -15.22
CA PRO A 361 11.31 -24.42 -16.30
C PRO A 361 11.38 -23.86 -17.73
N GLY A 362 12.05 -22.72 -17.97
CA GLY A 362 12.16 -22.12 -19.30
C GLY A 362 13.06 -22.93 -20.23
N GLY A 363 14.24 -23.34 -19.75
CA GLY A 363 15.17 -24.20 -20.48
C GLY A 363 14.55 -25.55 -20.86
N ASP A 364 13.87 -26.21 -19.93
CA ASP A 364 13.25 -27.53 -20.13
C ASP A 364 12.23 -27.53 -21.28
N ARG A 365 11.49 -26.44 -21.46
CA ARG A 365 10.54 -26.30 -22.57
C ARG A 365 11.25 -26.24 -23.92
N ILE A 366 12.40 -25.56 -24.00
CA ILE A 366 13.24 -25.51 -25.20
C ILE A 366 13.80 -26.92 -25.48
N TYR A 367 14.29 -27.62 -24.46
CA TYR A 367 14.71 -29.02 -24.60
C TYR A 367 13.57 -29.91 -25.12
N GLY A 368 12.34 -29.73 -24.62
CA GLY A 368 11.17 -30.47 -25.10
C GLY A 368 10.86 -30.25 -26.59
N VAL A 369 11.19 -29.09 -27.16
CA VAL A 369 11.08 -28.87 -28.62
C VAL A 369 12.08 -29.76 -29.37
N PHE A 370 13.32 -29.83 -28.90
CA PHE A 370 14.39 -30.55 -29.59
C PHE A 370 14.34 -32.07 -29.38
N ASP A 371 14.00 -32.55 -28.19
CA ASP A 371 14.04 -33.99 -27.88
C ASP A 371 12.73 -34.70 -28.24
N ASN A 372 11.60 -33.98 -28.23
CA ASN A 372 10.29 -34.58 -28.48
C ASN A 372 9.67 -34.10 -29.81
N GLN A 373 9.53 -32.79 -30.01
CA GLN A 373 8.76 -32.25 -31.13
C GLN A 373 9.48 -32.46 -32.47
N LEU A 374 10.76 -32.08 -32.57
CA LEU A 374 11.53 -32.23 -33.79
C LEU A 374 11.66 -33.71 -34.23
N PRO A 375 12.08 -34.66 -33.37
CA PRO A 375 12.16 -36.07 -33.76
C PRO A 375 10.80 -36.66 -34.13
N SER A 376 9.71 -36.23 -33.49
CA SER A 376 8.35 -36.63 -33.86
C SER A 376 7.94 -36.09 -35.23
N ALA A 377 8.26 -34.82 -35.51
CA ALA A 377 7.98 -34.20 -36.81
C ALA A 377 8.75 -34.88 -37.95
N LEU A 378 10.02 -35.23 -37.73
CA LEU A 378 10.84 -35.94 -38.70
C LEU A 378 10.31 -37.36 -39.00
N ARG A 379 9.80 -38.07 -37.99
CA ARG A 379 9.20 -39.41 -38.17
C ARG A 379 7.87 -39.38 -38.93
N LYS A 380 7.14 -38.27 -38.88
CA LYS A 380 5.82 -38.11 -39.55
C LYS A 380 5.93 -37.72 -41.02
N LEU A 381 7.15 -37.52 -41.55
CA LEU A 381 7.35 -37.17 -42.96
C LEU A 381 6.89 -38.32 -43.88
N PRO A 382 6.26 -38.02 -45.02
CA PRO A 382 5.60 -39.02 -45.86
C PRO A 382 6.57 -39.81 -46.76
N PHE A 383 7.71 -40.26 -46.22
CA PHE A 383 8.75 -40.94 -46.99
C PHE A 383 8.27 -42.28 -47.57
N ASP A 384 7.42 -43.03 -46.87
CA ASP A 384 6.86 -44.30 -47.39
C ASP A 384 6.03 -44.10 -48.66
N ARG A 385 5.25 -43.01 -48.71
CA ARG A 385 4.47 -42.64 -49.89
C ARG A 385 5.37 -42.14 -51.01
N TYR A 386 6.36 -41.32 -50.66
CA TYR A 386 7.30 -40.74 -51.62
C TYR A 386 8.21 -41.80 -52.26
N LEU A 387 8.71 -42.77 -51.49
CA LEU A 387 9.55 -43.87 -51.96
C LEU A 387 8.74 -45.08 -52.46
N SER A 388 7.45 -44.89 -52.74
CA SER A 388 6.62 -45.93 -53.36
C SER A 388 7.17 -46.37 -54.72
N LEU A 389 7.02 -47.65 -55.03
CA LEU A 389 7.58 -48.25 -56.26
C LEU A 389 7.16 -47.50 -57.53
N GLN A 390 5.90 -47.05 -57.58
CA GLN A 390 5.36 -46.28 -58.70
C GLN A 390 6.07 -44.93 -58.86
N ASN A 391 6.30 -44.21 -57.77
CA ASN A 391 6.96 -42.91 -57.83
C ASN A 391 8.46 -43.06 -58.16
N VAL A 392 9.14 -44.03 -57.56
CA VAL A 392 10.56 -44.31 -57.81
C VAL A 392 10.78 -44.66 -59.28
N LYS A 393 9.96 -45.55 -59.84
CA LYS A 393 10.01 -45.92 -61.27
C LYS A 393 9.81 -44.71 -62.17
N ARG A 394 8.83 -43.85 -61.85
CA ARG A 394 8.55 -42.61 -62.59
C ARG A 394 9.76 -41.67 -62.58
N VAL A 395 10.26 -41.29 -61.40
CA VAL A 395 11.33 -40.30 -61.24
C VAL A 395 12.64 -40.76 -61.90
N ILE A 396 12.98 -42.05 -61.80
CA ILE A 396 14.20 -42.59 -62.43
C ILE A 396 14.03 -42.63 -63.96
N SER A 397 12.89 -43.08 -64.46
CA SER A 397 12.64 -43.13 -65.90
C SER A 397 12.63 -41.73 -66.52
N GLU A 398 12.17 -40.71 -65.78
CA GLU A 398 12.22 -39.30 -66.19
C GLU A 398 13.63 -38.69 -66.13
N ALA A 399 14.51 -39.18 -65.25
CA ALA A 399 15.85 -38.63 -65.04
C ALA A 399 16.90 -39.27 -65.95
N ASP A 400 16.91 -40.61 -66.05
CA ASP A 400 17.93 -41.38 -66.75
C ASP A 400 17.41 -42.05 -68.04
N GLY A 401 16.09 -42.03 -68.30
CA GLY A 401 15.47 -42.57 -69.51
C GLY A 401 15.03 -44.04 -69.41
N TYR A 402 14.46 -44.58 -70.50
CA TYR A 402 13.82 -45.90 -70.55
C TYR A 402 14.77 -47.08 -70.82
N GLN A 403 16.07 -46.85 -71.00
CA GLN A 403 17.02 -47.91 -71.38
C GLN A 403 17.42 -48.79 -70.16
N PRO A 404 17.68 -50.10 -70.36
CA PRO A 404 18.23 -50.94 -69.30
C PRO A 404 19.62 -50.43 -68.92
N HIS A 405 19.79 -50.07 -67.64
CA HIS A 405 21.01 -49.45 -67.16
C HIS A 405 22.08 -50.53 -66.85
N LEU A 406 23.23 -50.47 -67.53
CA LEU A 406 24.40 -51.30 -67.21
C LEU A 406 25.16 -50.78 -65.97
N ILE A 407 24.94 -49.52 -65.59
CA ILE A 407 25.54 -48.79 -64.47
C ILE A 407 24.42 -48.20 -63.61
N ALA A 408 24.61 -47.98 -62.30
CA ALA A 408 23.57 -47.41 -61.44
C ALA A 408 23.04 -46.04 -61.96
N PRO A 409 21.71 -45.80 -61.95
CA PRO A 409 21.07 -44.58 -62.49
C PRO A 409 21.31 -43.36 -61.58
N GLU A 410 22.46 -42.71 -61.75
CA GLU A 410 22.95 -41.66 -60.84
C GLU A 410 22.00 -40.45 -60.77
N GLN A 411 21.44 -39.98 -61.90
CA GLN A 411 20.61 -38.78 -61.90
C GLN A 411 19.27 -39.02 -61.19
N GLY A 412 18.70 -40.21 -61.34
CA GLY A 412 17.50 -40.65 -60.64
C GLY A 412 17.70 -40.71 -59.13
N TYR A 413 18.83 -41.25 -58.66
CA TYR A 413 19.20 -41.20 -57.24
C TYR A 413 19.32 -39.77 -56.73
N ARG A 414 20.03 -38.90 -57.47
CA ARG A 414 20.21 -37.49 -57.09
C ARG A 414 18.88 -36.77 -56.95
N ARG A 415 17.99 -36.87 -57.95
CA ARG A 415 16.67 -36.24 -57.93
C ARG A 415 15.77 -36.77 -56.83
N LEU A 416 15.77 -38.08 -56.60
CA LEU A 416 14.97 -38.70 -55.54
C LEU A 416 15.39 -38.19 -54.17
N ILE A 417 16.70 -38.12 -53.92
CA ILE A 417 17.24 -37.66 -52.64
C ILE A 417 17.01 -36.16 -52.46
N GLU A 418 17.36 -35.32 -53.43
CA GLU A 418 17.16 -33.87 -53.35
C GLU A 418 15.70 -33.50 -53.03
N SER A 419 14.76 -34.12 -53.74
CA SER A 419 13.32 -33.92 -53.51
C SER A 419 12.86 -34.46 -52.16
N ALA A 420 13.46 -35.55 -51.65
CA ALA A 420 13.17 -36.06 -50.31
C ALA A 420 13.70 -35.13 -49.20
N LEU A 421 14.91 -34.59 -49.37
CA LEU A 421 15.54 -33.73 -48.37
C LEU A 421 14.81 -32.40 -48.20
N ASN A 422 14.14 -31.90 -49.24
CA ASN A 422 13.28 -30.72 -49.14
C ASN A 422 12.14 -30.86 -48.12
N TYR A 423 11.67 -32.07 -47.80
CA TYR A 423 10.66 -32.29 -46.76
C TYR A 423 11.18 -31.93 -45.35
N PHE A 424 12.51 -31.86 -45.13
CA PHE A 424 13.09 -31.47 -43.85
C PHE A 424 13.03 -29.96 -43.57
N ARG A 425 12.78 -29.12 -44.59
CA ARG A 425 12.64 -27.66 -44.40
C ARG A 425 11.51 -27.33 -43.42
N GLY A 426 10.34 -27.94 -43.60
CA GLY A 426 9.17 -27.69 -42.75
C GLY A 426 9.43 -27.96 -41.26
N PRO A 427 9.89 -29.16 -40.85
CA PRO A 427 10.27 -29.44 -39.47
C PRO A 427 11.37 -28.53 -38.92
N ALA A 428 12.35 -28.13 -39.74
CA ALA A 428 13.40 -27.21 -39.34
C ALA A 428 12.85 -25.81 -39.00
N GLU A 429 12.01 -25.25 -39.87
CA GLU A 429 11.35 -23.96 -39.66
C GLU A 429 10.38 -24.01 -38.46
N ALA A 430 9.61 -25.10 -38.32
CA ALA A 430 8.71 -25.30 -37.19
C ALA A 430 9.46 -25.33 -35.85
N SER A 431 10.68 -25.88 -35.82
CA SER A 431 11.53 -25.89 -34.61
C SER A 431 12.03 -24.49 -34.24
N VAL A 432 12.39 -23.69 -35.24
CA VAL A 432 12.74 -22.26 -35.07
C VAL A 432 11.56 -21.49 -34.47
N ASP A 433 10.37 -21.68 -35.02
CA ASP A 433 9.14 -21.00 -34.60
C ASP A 433 8.69 -21.40 -33.19
N ALA A 434 8.80 -22.68 -32.85
CA ALA A 434 8.48 -23.18 -31.51
C ALA A 434 9.40 -22.59 -30.43
N VAL A 435 10.70 -22.49 -30.69
CA VAL A 435 11.65 -21.86 -29.75
C VAL A 435 11.40 -20.36 -29.63
N HIS A 436 11.13 -19.67 -30.73
CA HIS A 436 10.76 -18.25 -30.71
C HIS A 436 9.54 -17.97 -29.83
N TYR A 437 8.51 -18.82 -29.93
CA TYR A 437 7.32 -18.72 -29.08
C TYR A 437 7.68 -18.86 -27.59
N VAL A 438 8.50 -19.85 -27.23
CA VAL A 438 8.95 -20.04 -25.84
C VAL A 438 9.73 -18.81 -25.35
N LEU A 439 10.65 -18.26 -26.14
CA LEU A 439 11.41 -17.07 -25.79
C LEU A 439 10.51 -15.84 -25.55
N LYS A 440 9.49 -15.62 -26.40
CA LYS A 440 8.50 -14.54 -26.21
C LYS A 440 7.73 -14.69 -24.90
N GLU A 441 7.33 -15.91 -24.53
CA GLU A 441 6.66 -16.14 -23.24
C GLU A 441 7.59 -15.91 -22.04
N LEU A 442 8.86 -16.29 -22.14
CA LEU A 442 9.84 -16.05 -21.08
C LEU A 442 10.10 -14.56 -20.85
N VAL A 443 10.11 -13.74 -21.91
CA VAL A 443 10.17 -12.27 -21.76
C VAL A 443 8.97 -11.76 -20.96
N ARG A 444 7.74 -12.17 -21.31
CA ARG A 444 6.52 -11.75 -20.59
C ARG A 444 6.56 -12.12 -19.11
N LYS A 445 6.96 -13.37 -18.80
CA LYS A 445 7.10 -13.85 -17.42
C LYS A 445 8.16 -13.08 -16.65
N SER A 446 9.33 -12.86 -17.26
CA SER A 446 10.43 -12.14 -16.62
C SER A 446 10.07 -10.69 -16.32
N ILE A 447 9.30 -10.01 -17.18
CA ILE A 447 8.78 -8.66 -16.90
C ILE A 447 7.82 -8.69 -15.70
N GLY A 448 6.86 -9.63 -15.68
CA GLY A 448 5.86 -9.71 -14.61
C GLY A 448 6.42 -10.05 -13.22
N GLU A 449 7.52 -10.81 -13.17
CA GLU A 449 8.21 -11.16 -11.93
C GLU A 449 9.16 -10.07 -11.44
N THR A 450 9.57 -9.13 -12.29
CA THR A 450 10.40 -8.00 -11.89
C THR A 450 9.53 -6.99 -11.13
N GLN A 451 9.52 -7.09 -9.80
CA GLN A 451 8.64 -6.26 -8.94
C GLN A 451 8.87 -4.76 -9.16
N GLU A 452 10.12 -4.35 -9.31
CA GLU A 452 10.50 -2.94 -9.51
C GLU A 452 9.96 -2.37 -10.83
N LEU A 453 9.84 -3.19 -11.87
CA LEU A 453 9.28 -2.78 -13.16
C LEU A 453 7.77 -2.55 -13.10
N LYS A 454 7.04 -3.13 -12.14
CA LYS A 454 5.58 -2.97 -12.01
C LYS A 454 5.16 -1.53 -11.79
N ARG A 455 6.06 -0.71 -11.25
CA ARG A 455 5.85 0.72 -11.03
C ARG A 455 5.77 1.54 -12.32
N PHE A 456 6.33 1.03 -13.42
CA PHE A 456 6.57 1.78 -14.65
C PHE A 456 5.92 1.09 -15.87
N PRO A 457 4.60 1.25 -16.07
CA PRO A 457 3.87 0.60 -17.15
C PRO A 457 4.42 0.94 -18.54
N THR A 458 4.81 2.20 -18.77
CA THR A 458 5.34 2.63 -20.07
C THR A 458 6.71 1.99 -20.33
N LEU A 459 7.60 1.95 -19.33
CA LEU A 459 8.87 1.23 -19.45
C LEU A 459 8.67 -0.26 -19.73
N GLN A 460 7.69 -0.92 -19.09
CA GLN A 460 7.39 -2.33 -19.35
C GLN A 460 6.96 -2.56 -20.81
N ALA A 461 6.09 -1.70 -21.34
CA ALA A 461 5.59 -1.82 -22.70
C ALA A 461 6.71 -1.62 -23.73
N GLU A 462 7.54 -0.59 -23.55
CA GLU A 462 8.68 -0.29 -24.42
C GLU A 462 9.76 -1.38 -24.34
N LEU A 463 10.06 -1.87 -23.13
CA LEU A 463 10.99 -2.98 -22.92
C LEU A 463 10.50 -4.27 -23.60
N ALA A 464 9.21 -4.60 -23.45
CA ALA A 464 8.60 -5.76 -24.10
C ALA A 464 8.64 -5.65 -25.62
N ALA A 465 8.30 -4.48 -26.17
CA ALA A 465 8.33 -4.20 -27.60
C ALA A 465 9.75 -4.37 -28.17
N ALA A 466 10.76 -3.81 -27.50
CA ALA A 466 12.15 -3.94 -27.89
C ALA A 466 12.62 -5.40 -27.87
N CYS A 467 12.30 -6.14 -26.81
CA CYS A 467 12.59 -7.58 -26.71
C CYS A 467 11.94 -8.37 -27.85
N PHE A 468 10.65 -8.16 -28.15
CA PHE A 468 9.96 -8.89 -29.20
C PHE A 468 10.51 -8.59 -30.59
N HIS A 469 10.89 -7.35 -30.85
CA HIS A 469 11.52 -6.98 -32.10
C HIS A 469 12.91 -7.60 -32.26
N ALA A 470 13.72 -7.68 -31.19
CA ALA A 470 14.99 -8.39 -31.20
C ALA A 470 14.82 -9.89 -31.46
N LEU A 471 13.88 -10.54 -30.76
CA LEU A 471 13.57 -11.96 -30.96
C LEU A 471 13.10 -12.26 -32.40
N GLU A 472 12.35 -11.35 -33.04
CA GLU A 472 11.92 -11.55 -34.43
C GLU A 472 13.10 -11.56 -35.40
N ARG A 473 14.12 -10.70 -35.18
CA ARG A 473 15.35 -10.73 -35.97
C ARG A 473 16.10 -12.05 -35.80
N PHE A 474 16.24 -12.51 -34.55
CA PHE A 474 16.91 -13.78 -34.24
C PHE A 474 16.19 -14.98 -34.84
N ARG A 475 14.85 -14.96 -34.85
CA ARG A 475 14.03 -15.97 -35.51
C ARG A 475 14.31 -16.02 -37.02
N GLU A 476 14.35 -14.88 -37.70
CA GLU A 476 14.62 -14.86 -39.15
C GLU A 476 16.03 -15.35 -39.50
N ASP A 477 17.03 -14.99 -38.70
CA ASP A 477 18.39 -15.51 -38.88
C ASP A 477 18.47 -17.01 -38.58
N GLY A 478 17.74 -17.48 -37.56
CA GLY A 478 17.59 -18.90 -37.25
C GLY A 478 16.91 -19.68 -38.37
N ARG A 479 15.84 -19.13 -38.97
CA ARG A 479 15.15 -19.73 -40.14
C ARG A 479 16.10 -19.86 -41.32
N LYS A 480 16.75 -18.76 -41.71
CA LYS A 480 17.71 -18.78 -42.84
C LYS A 480 18.83 -19.79 -42.61
N THR A 481 19.37 -19.86 -41.39
CA THR A 481 20.48 -20.76 -41.07
C THR A 481 20.05 -22.23 -41.09
N THR A 482 18.91 -22.56 -40.48
CA THR A 482 18.40 -23.94 -40.45
C THR A 482 17.99 -24.45 -41.83
N VAL A 483 17.37 -23.59 -42.66
CA VAL A 483 17.07 -23.92 -44.05
C VAL A 483 18.36 -24.13 -44.85
N ARG A 484 19.37 -23.26 -44.69
CA ARG A 484 20.68 -23.44 -45.34
C ARG A 484 21.33 -24.76 -44.98
N LEU A 485 21.21 -25.24 -43.74
CA LEU A 485 21.74 -26.55 -43.34
C LEU A 485 21.07 -27.69 -44.12
N VAL A 486 19.75 -27.64 -44.32
CA VAL A 486 19.03 -28.61 -45.15
C VAL A 486 19.48 -28.53 -46.61
N ASP A 487 19.68 -27.32 -47.12
CA ASP A 487 20.09 -27.07 -48.50
C ASP A 487 21.52 -27.57 -48.75
N MET A 488 22.42 -27.45 -47.77
CA MET A 488 23.77 -27.99 -47.83
C MET A 488 23.78 -29.52 -47.96
N GLU A 489 22.94 -30.22 -47.20
CA GLU A 489 22.79 -31.68 -47.31
C GLU A 489 22.20 -32.09 -48.68
N SER A 490 21.41 -31.22 -49.30
CA SER A 490 20.80 -31.47 -50.62
C SER A 490 21.74 -31.16 -51.78
N ALA A 491 22.72 -30.29 -51.59
CA ALA A 491 23.60 -29.81 -52.66
C ALA A 491 24.73 -30.78 -53.02
N TYR A 492 25.19 -31.60 -52.09
CA TYR A 492 26.30 -32.53 -52.34
C TYR A 492 26.06 -33.91 -51.74
N LEU A 493 25.94 -34.89 -52.62
CA LEU A 493 25.87 -36.30 -52.26
C LEU A 493 27.28 -36.87 -52.15
N THR A 494 27.59 -37.50 -51.02
CA THR A 494 28.93 -38.04 -50.77
C THR A 494 29.28 -39.11 -51.80
N VAL A 495 30.48 -39.02 -52.39
CA VAL A 495 30.98 -40.04 -53.34
C VAL A 495 31.01 -41.43 -52.72
N GLU A 496 31.18 -41.50 -51.39
CA GLU A 496 31.12 -42.73 -50.62
C GLU A 496 29.75 -43.42 -50.67
N PHE A 497 28.64 -42.66 -50.73
CA PHE A 497 27.30 -43.23 -50.92
C PHE A 497 27.23 -44.04 -52.21
N PHE A 498 27.66 -43.46 -53.33
CA PHE A 498 27.66 -44.14 -54.64
C PHE A 498 28.66 -45.31 -54.71
N ARG A 499 29.79 -45.23 -54.00
CA ARG A 499 30.77 -46.33 -53.92
C ARG A 499 30.26 -47.55 -53.14
N LYS A 500 29.29 -47.38 -52.24
CA LYS A 500 28.70 -48.47 -51.43
C LYS A 500 27.52 -49.17 -52.14
N LEU A 501 26.92 -48.55 -53.15
CA LEU A 501 25.82 -49.14 -53.94
C LEU A 501 26.16 -50.50 -54.61
N PRO A 502 27.37 -50.73 -55.17
CA PRO A 502 27.68 -51.96 -55.91
C PRO A 502 27.92 -53.20 -55.03
N GLN A 503 28.14 -53.08 -53.72
CA GLN A 503 28.59 -54.21 -52.88
C GLN A 503 27.50 -55.21 -52.47
N GLU A 504 26.22 -54.94 -52.72
CA GLU A 504 25.11 -55.84 -52.32
C GLU A 504 24.49 -56.65 -53.48
N VAL A 505 25.10 -56.66 -54.67
CA VAL A 505 24.55 -57.40 -55.84
C VAL A 505 24.68 -58.92 -55.66
N ASP A 506 25.61 -59.42 -54.83
CA ASP A 506 25.98 -60.84 -54.83
C ASP A 506 25.47 -61.68 -53.64
N LYS A 507 24.65 -61.14 -52.72
CA LYS A 507 24.25 -61.87 -51.49
C LYS A 507 22.83 -62.46 -51.49
N THR A 508 22.08 -62.40 -52.59
CA THR A 508 20.74 -63.02 -52.66
C THR A 508 20.58 -63.98 -53.82
N GLY A 509 20.73 -65.28 -53.53
CA GLY A 509 19.88 -66.31 -54.14
C GLY A 509 20.54 -67.31 -55.09
N THR A 510 21.19 -68.33 -54.53
CA THR A 510 21.15 -69.69 -55.06
C THR A 510 19.71 -70.22 -54.94
N GLY A 511 18.94 -70.25 -56.02
CA GLY A 511 17.57 -70.78 -56.03
C GLY A 511 17.01 -71.03 -57.44
N ASN A 512 16.50 -72.23 -57.65
CA ASN A 512 16.01 -72.89 -58.89
C ASN A 512 15.57 -72.03 -60.11
N PRO A 513 15.93 -72.45 -61.34
CA PRO A 513 15.51 -71.79 -62.57
C PRO A 513 14.12 -72.29 -63.01
N SER A 514 13.07 -71.52 -62.75
CA SER A 514 11.84 -71.62 -63.54
C SER A 514 11.33 -70.21 -63.87
N THR A 515 11.49 -69.83 -65.15
CA THR A 515 10.98 -68.64 -65.85
C THR A 515 11.32 -67.25 -65.27
N PRO A 516 12.24 -66.47 -65.88
CA PRO A 516 12.43 -65.06 -65.55
C PRO A 516 11.46 -64.19 -66.36
N SER A 517 10.40 -63.69 -65.73
CA SER A 517 9.66 -62.54 -66.28
C SER A 517 10.53 -61.28 -66.10
N VAL A 518 10.87 -60.59 -67.19
CA VAL A 518 11.69 -59.35 -67.21
C VAL A 518 11.20 -58.30 -66.21
N ASP A 519 9.88 -58.24 -65.96
CA ASP A 519 9.26 -57.31 -65.00
C ASP A 519 9.64 -57.55 -63.53
N ARG A 520 9.87 -58.81 -63.11
CA ARG A 520 10.25 -59.11 -61.70
C ARG A 520 11.64 -58.58 -61.35
N TYR A 521 12.57 -58.62 -62.31
CA TYR A 521 13.92 -58.07 -62.12
C TYR A 521 13.91 -56.53 -62.10
N ALA A 522 13.06 -55.90 -62.92
CA ALA A 522 12.90 -54.44 -62.93
C ALA A 522 12.30 -53.92 -61.62
N ASP A 523 11.26 -54.58 -61.09
CA ASP A 523 10.63 -54.16 -59.83
C ASP A 523 11.54 -54.38 -58.62
N ALA A 524 12.33 -55.47 -58.59
CA ALA A 524 13.31 -55.72 -57.54
C ALA A 524 14.42 -54.64 -57.52
N HIS A 525 14.87 -54.19 -58.70
CA HIS A 525 15.84 -53.11 -58.84
C HIS A 525 15.32 -51.79 -58.26
N PHE A 526 14.10 -51.37 -58.61
CA PHE A 526 13.52 -50.12 -58.09
C PHE A 526 13.26 -50.18 -56.57
N ARG A 527 12.89 -51.34 -56.01
CA ARG A 527 12.79 -51.52 -54.55
C ARG A 527 14.13 -51.31 -53.85
N ARG A 528 15.22 -51.80 -54.43
CA ARG A 528 16.56 -51.60 -53.87
C ARG A 528 16.99 -50.14 -53.92
N ILE A 529 16.66 -49.42 -55.01
CA ILE A 529 16.89 -47.97 -55.09
C ILE A 529 16.13 -47.24 -53.97
N ALA A 530 14.84 -47.55 -53.78
CA ALA A 530 14.05 -47.02 -52.67
C ALA A 530 14.71 -47.29 -51.31
N SER A 531 15.18 -48.51 -51.06
CA SER A 531 15.86 -48.89 -49.82
C SER A 531 17.15 -48.08 -49.59
N ASN A 532 17.98 -47.93 -50.62
CA ASN A 532 19.24 -47.19 -50.54
C ASN A 532 19.01 -45.70 -50.28
N VAL A 533 18.03 -45.11 -50.97
CA VAL A 533 17.61 -43.71 -50.77
C VAL A 533 17.05 -43.53 -49.34
N SER A 534 16.24 -44.48 -48.85
CA SER A 534 15.71 -44.47 -47.49
C SER A 534 16.82 -44.49 -46.44
N SER A 535 17.86 -45.33 -46.63
CA SER A 535 19.02 -45.39 -45.73
C SER A 535 19.79 -44.07 -45.70
N TYR A 536 19.98 -43.43 -46.87
CA TYR A 536 20.63 -42.12 -46.94
C TYR A 536 19.81 -41.02 -46.26
N ILE A 537 18.49 -40.98 -46.50
CA ILE A 537 17.57 -40.04 -45.82
C ILE A 537 17.61 -40.25 -44.30
N GLY A 538 17.67 -41.51 -43.83
CA GLY A 538 17.81 -41.83 -42.41
C GLY A 538 19.08 -41.23 -41.80
N MET A 539 20.22 -41.41 -42.48
CA MET A 539 21.50 -40.83 -42.05
C MET A 539 21.44 -39.29 -41.99
N VAL A 540 20.92 -38.64 -43.03
CA VAL A 540 20.76 -37.17 -43.05
C VAL A 540 19.79 -36.71 -41.95
N SER A 541 18.71 -37.46 -41.71
CA SER A 541 17.78 -37.17 -40.62
C SER A 541 18.48 -37.19 -39.26
N ASP A 542 19.36 -38.15 -39.01
CA ASP A 542 20.13 -38.23 -37.75
C ASP A 542 21.16 -37.11 -37.62
N THR A 543 21.78 -36.68 -38.72
CA THR A 543 22.62 -35.46 -38.74
C THR A 543 21.79 -34.22 -38.40
N LEU A 544 20.66 -34.02 -39.09
CA LEU A 544 19.79 -32.85 -38.92
C LEU A 544 19.16 -32.77 -37.52
N LYS A 545 18.84 -33.91 -36.90
CA LYS A 545 18.40 -33.97 -35.48
C LYS A 545 19.43 -33.34 -34.53
N ASN A 546 20.71 -33.37 -34.88
CA ASN A 546 21.78 -32.82 -34.06
C ASN A 546 22.18 -31.40 -34.46
N THR A 547 22.16 -31.07 -35.76
CA THR A 547 22.63 -29.77 -36.26
C THR A 547 21.57 -28.68 -36.17
N ILE A 548 20.28 -29.01 -36.39
CA ILE A 548 19.18 -28.03 -36.31
C ILE A 548 19.08 -27.43 -34.89
N PRO A 549 19.02 -28.21 -33.80
CA PRO A 549 18.99 -27.64 -32.45
C PRO A 549 20.17 -26.73 -32.15
N LYS A 550 21.39 -27.12 -32.58
CA LYS A 550 22.60 -26.30 -32.39
C LYS A 550 22.49 -24.95 -33.10
N ALA A 551 21.98 -24.94 -34.34
CA ALA A 551 21.75 -23.71 -35.09
C ALA A 551 20.69 -22.83 -34.43
N VAL A 552 19.57 -23.41 -33.99
CA VAL A 552 18.50 -22.69 -33.28
C VAL A 552 19.02 -22.09 -31.97
N VAL A 553 19.75 -22.86 -31.17
CA VAL A 553 20.37 -22.39 -29.92
C VAL A 553 21.38 -21.28 -30.20
N HIS A 554 22.21 -21.41 -31.23
CA HIS A 554 23.20 -20.40 -31.59
C HIS A 554 22.56 -19.09 -32.03
N CYS A 555 21.62 -19.14 -32.98
CA CYS A 555 21.01 -17.95 -33.58
C CYS A 555 19.93 -17.30 -32.69
N GLN A 556 19.21 -18.07 -31.87
CA GLN A 556 18.12 -17.56 -31.04
C GLN A 556 18.46 -17.52 -29.56
N VAL A 557 18.69 -18.67 -28.93
CA VAL A 557 18.78 -18.75 -27.46
C VAL A 557 20.02 -18.02 -26.93
N ARG A 558 21.17 -18.24 -27.55
CA ARG A 558 22.45 -17.63 -27.15
C ARG A 558 22.48 -16.13 -27.47
N GLU A 559 21.90 -15.71 -28.58
CA GLU A 559 21.76 -14.29 -28.90
C GLU A 559 20.76 -13.59 -27.99
N ALA A 560 19.59 -14.18 -27.73
CA ALA A 560 18.64 -13.66 -26.74
C ALA A 560 19.27 -13.55 -25.34
N LYS A 561 20.18 -14.44 -24.97
CA LYS A 561 20.92 -14.33 -23.70
C LYS A 561 21.91 -13.15 -23.67
N ARG A 562 22.50 -12.78 -24.81
CA ARG A 562 23.64 -11.84 -24.89
C ARG A 562 23.25 -10.44 -25.33
N SER A 563 22.27 -10.31 -26.22
CA SER A 563 22.07 -9.10 -27.02
C SER A 563 20.62 -8.62 -27.08
N LEU A 564 19.73 -9.22 -26.27
CA LEU A 564 18.28 -8.90 -26.27
C LEU A 564 17.98 -7.41 -26.10
N LEU A 565 18.71 -6.71 -25.21
CA LEU A 565 18.49 -5.29 -24.93
C LEU A 565 19.50 -4.35 -25.59
N ASN A 566 20.44 -4.83 -26.40
CA ASN A 566 21.49 -3.96 -26.98
C ASN A 566 20.91 -2.81 -27.81
N TYR A 567 19.87 -3.09 -28.60
CA TYR A 567 19.17 -2.07 -29.36
C TYR A 567 18.41 -1.11 -28.45
N PHE A 568 17.76 -1.63 -27.40
CA PHE A 568 17.06 -0.82 -26.41
C PHE A 568 18.00 0.14 -25.68
N TYR A 569 19.16 -0.32 -25.22
CA TYR A 569 20.18 0.54 -24.59
C TYR A 569 20.65 1.66 -25.52
N THR A 570 20.81 1.37 -26.81
CA THR A 570 21.17 2.38 -27.80
C THR A 570 20.06 3.42 -27.99
N GLN A 571 18.80 3.01 -27.92
CA GLN A 571 17.65 3.93 -28.00
C GLN A 571 17.52 4.78 -26.73
N VAL A 572 17.63 4.17 -25.55
CA VAL A 572 17.54 4.85 -24.26
C VAL A 572 18.67 5.86 -24.10
N GLY A 573 19.89 5.53 -24.52
CA GLY A 573 21.03 6.45 -24.48
C GLY A 573 20.90 7.68 -25.40
N ARG A 574 19.93 7.69 -26.32
CA ARG A 574 19.63 8.84 -27.20
C ARG A 574 18.44 9.67 -26.71
N LYS A 575 17.76 9.25 -25.64
CA LYS A 575 16.57 9.94 -25.13
C LYS A 575 16.96 11.13 -24.25
N ASP A 576 16.26 12.23 -24.43
CA ASP A 576 16.39 13.41 -23.57
C ASP A 576 15.69 13.20 -22.21
N ALA A 577 15.98 14.05 -21.23
CA ALA A 577 15.39 14.00 -19.89
C ALA A 577 13.85 13.89 -19.89
N LYS A 578 13.16 14.61 -20.79
CA LYS A 578 11.70 14.55 -20.92
C LYS A 578 11.21 13.17 -21.37
N GLN A 579 11.94 12.54 -22.27
CA GLN A 579 11.59 11.23 -22.81
C GLN A 579 11.93 10.11 -21.83
N LEU A 580 13.00 10.27 -21.02
CA LEU A 580 13.32 9.37 -19.91
C LEU A 580 12.28 9.46 -18.80
N ALA A 581 11.83 10.68 -18.46
CA ALA A 581 10.75 10.87 -17.49
C ALA A 581 9.43 10.24 -17.95
N GLN A 582 9.11 10.28 -19.25
CA GLN A 582 7.94 9.59 -19.81
C GLN A 582 8.02 8.06 -19.71
N LEU A 583 9.23 7.49 -19.80
CA LEU A 583 9.41 6.05 -19.59
C LEU A 583 9.20 5.65 -18.13
N LEU A 584 9.58 6.53 -17.21
CA LEU A 584 9.47 6.35 -15.77
C LEU A 584 8.15 6.94 -15.22
N ASP A 585 7.08 6.88 -16.00
CA ASP A 585 5.78 7.33 -15.52
C ASP A 585 5.26 6.39 -14.42
N GLU A 586 4.88 6.99 -13.30
CA GLU A 586 4.26 6.26 -12.19
C GLU A 586 2.77 6.53 -12.18
N ASP A 587 2.02 5.54 -11.72
CA ASP A 587 0.60 5.72 -11.41
C ASP A 587 0.46 6.89 -10.41
N PRO A 588 -0.33 7.95 -10.73
CA PRO A 588 -0.59 9.05 -9.82
C PRO A 588 -1.07 8.60 -8.43
N ALA A 589 -1.83 7.50 -8.36
CA ALA A 589 -2.29 6.94 -7.10
C ALA A 589 -1.13 6.38 -6.25
N LEU A 590 -0.13 5.76 -6.89
CA LEU A 590 1.09 5.30 -6.21
C LEU A 590 1.96 6.47 -5.76
N MET A 591 2.05 7.54 -6.55
CA MET A 591 2.77 8.75 -6.16
C MET A 591 2.12 9.43 -4.94
N GLU A 592 0.80 9.56 -4.95
CA GLU A 592 0.05 10.13 -3.83
C GLU A 592 0.22 9.26 -2.57
N ARG A 593 0.06 7.94 -2.70
CA ARG A 593 0.28 6.99 -1.60
C ARG A 593 1.70 7.08 -1.04
N ARG A 594 2.73 7.20 -1.91
CA ARG A 594 4.12 7.40 -1.46
C ARG A 594 4.27 8.69 -0.67
N GLN A 595 3.71 9.80 -1.15
CA GLN A 595 3.78 11.08 -0.45
C GLN A 595 3.07 11.03 0.91
N GLN A 596 1.91 10.38 0.98
CA GLN A 596 1.18 10.18 2.24
C GLN A 596 2.00 9.31 3.21
N CYS A 597 2.56 8.20 2.73
CA CYS A 597 3.41 7.30 3.52
C CYS A 597 4.65 8.03 4.05
N PHE A 598 5.32 8.82 3.20
CA PHE A 598 6.48 9.62 3.58
C PHE A 598 6.15 10.67 4.66
N LYS A 599 5.07 11.43 4.48
CA LYS A 599 4.61 12.42 5.46
C LYS A 599 4.28 11.78 6.80
N ARG A 600 3.62 10.61 6.79
CA ARG A 600 3.36 9.83 8.01
C ARG A 600 4.66 9.35 8.64
N LEU A 601 5.59 8.80 7.86
CA LEU A 601 6.87 8.31 8.37
C LEU A 601 7.69 9.43 9.04
N GLU A 602 7.76 10.61 8.43
CA GLU A 602 8.43 11.78 9.03
C GLU A 602 7.77 12.18 10.36
N LEU A 603 6.44 12.17 10.43
CA LEU A 603 5.72 12.48 11.67
C LEU A 603 6.04 11.47 12.77
N TYR A 604 6.00 10.17 12.47
CA TYR A 604 6.28 9.15 13.49
C TYR A 604 7.75 9.19 13.94
N LYS A 605 8.69 9.47 13.03
CA LYS A 605 10.11 9.69 13.37
C LYS A 605 10.27 10.92 14.27
N SER A 606 9.65 12.05 13.92
CA SER A 606 9.65 13.25 14.76
C SER A 606 9.03 12.98 16.13
N ALA A 607 7.91 12.24 16.20
CA ALA A 607 7.26 11.90 17.46
C ALA A 607 8.15 11.00 18.34
N ARG A 608 8.87 10.03 17.74
CA ARG A 608 9.87 9.22 18.43
C ARG A 608 10.97 10.09 19.02
N ASP A 609 11.55 10.97 18.20
CA ASP A 609 12.66 11.84 18.61
C ASP A 609 12.23 12.81 19.73
N GLU A 610 10.98 13.31 19.69
CA GLU A 610 10.41 14.12 20.78
C GLU A 610 10.21 13.31 22.07
N ILE A 611 9.72 12.08 22.00
CA ILE A 611 9.56 11.21 23.17
C ILE A 611 10.92 10.88 23.78
N ASP A 612 11.91 10.57 22.95
CA ASP A 612 13.27 10.30 23.40
C ASP A 612 13.87 11.53 24.08
N ALA A 613 13.73 12.73 23.51
CA ALA A 613 14.22 13.96 24.12
C ALA A 613 13.69 14.18 25.55
N VAL A 614 12.42 13.85 25.79
CA VAL A 614 11.81 13.92 27.14
C VAL A 614 12.31 12.78 28.04
N SER A 615 12.51 11.58 27.51
CA SER A 615 13.02 10.41 28.25
C SER A 615 14.48 10.56 28.71
N TRP A 616 15.33 11.21 27.90
CA TRP A 616 16.77 11.38 28.14
C TRP A 616 17.13 12.62 28.97
N SER A 617 16.18 13.51 29.26
CA SER A 617 16.35 14.68 30.13
C SER A 617 16.41 14.34 31.65
N ARG A 618 17.05 13.21 31.99
CA ARG A 618 17.11 12.62 33.35
C ARG A 618 17.73 13.52 34.40
#